data_AF-I4H742-F1
#
_entry.id   AF-I4H742-F1
#
_cell.length_a   1.000
_cell.length_b   1.000
_cell.length_c   1.000
_cell.angle_alpha   90.00
_cell.angle_beta   90.00
_cell.angle_gamma   90.00
#
_symmetry.space_group_name_H-M   'P 1'
#
loop_
_entity.id
_entity.type
_entity.pdbx_description
1 polymer ?
#
loop_
_entity_poly.entity_id
_entity_poly.type
_entity_poly.pdbx_seq_one_letter_code
_entity_poly.pdbx_strand_id
1 'polypeptide(L)'
;MQISIQLDDEHAQKLAYIQQTTQENTLETIQQAIELRYQQLQEKTHDPLAKLKQSSFIGSFEAEADFAENSENILHSLLSEKNDHR
;
A
#
# COMPACT_ATOMS: atom_id res chain seq x y z
N MET A 1 -5.72 1.36 24.83
CA MET A 1 -5.64 2.80 24.52
C MET A 1 -7.04 3.39 24.69
N GLN A 2 -7.16 4.56 25.31
CA GLN A 2 -8.46 5.24 25.48
C GLN A 2 -8.49 6.47 24.58
N ILE A 3 -9.59 6.67 23.86
CA ILE A 3 -9.78 7.76 22.91
C ILE A 3 -11.15 8.39 23.19
N SER A 4 -11.20 9.71 23.24
CA SER A 4 -12.45 10.47 23.28
C SER A 4 -12.68 11.12 21.93
N ILE A 5 -13.87 10.95 21.37
CA ILE A 5 -14.22 11.41 20.02
C ILE A 5 -15.45 12.30 20.14
N GLN A 6 -15.44 13.43 19.44
CA GLN A 6 -16.63 14.25 19.25
C GLN A 6 -17.14 14.06 17.83
N LEU A 7 -18.43 13.77 17.71
CA LEU A 7 -19.15 13.67 16.45
C LEU A 7 -20.05 14.89 16.33
N ASP A 8 -20.20 15.40 15.11
CA ASP A 8 -21.27 16.34 14.82
C ASP A 8 -22.64 15.62 14.83
N ASP A 9 -23.71 16.42 14.79
CA ASP A 9 -25.08 15.91 14.88
C ASP A 9 -25.42 14.94 13.72
N GLU A 10 -24.89 15.18 12.53
CA GLU A 10 -25.14 14.34 11.35
C GLU A 10 -24.53 12.94 11.53
N HIS A 11 -23.28 12.88 11.97
CA HIS A 11 -22.58 11.61 12.19
C HIS A 11 -23.11 10.88 13.42
N ALA A 12 -23.55 11.61 14.46
CA ALA A 12 -24.24 11.02 15.60
C ALA A 12 -25.56 10.33 15.19
N GLN A 13 -26.36 10.96 14.31
CA GLN A 13 -27.58 10.36 13.77
C GLN A 13 -27.31 9.10 12.95
N LYS A 14 -26.28 9.13 12.08
CA LYS A 14 -25.87 7.96 11.30
C LYS A 14 -25.43 6.81 12.19
N LEU A 15 -24.66 7.09 13.23
CA LEU A 15 -24.23 6.09 14.21
C LEU A 15 -25.45 5.47 14.92
N ALA A 16 -26.39 6.29 15.38
CA ALA A 16 -27.61 5.80 16.03
C ALA A 16 -28.46 4.91 15.10
N TYR A 17 -28.56 5.26 13.82
CA TYR A 17 -29.25 4.43 12.83
C TYR A 17 -28.60 3.05 12.65
N ILE A 18 -27.27 3.02 12.57
CA ILE A 18 -26.51 1.76 12.45
C ILE A 18 -26.79 0.88 13.66
N GLN A 19 -26.68 1.43 14.87
CA GLN A 19 -26.92 0.71 16.12
C GLN A 19 -28.33 0.12 16.21
N GLN A 20 -29.35 0.88 15.77
CA GLN A 20 -30.73 0.38 15.75
C GLN A 20 -30.92 -0.76 14.74
N THR A 21 -30.21 -0.71 13.61
CA THR A 21 -30.37 -1.67 12.52
C THR A 21 -29.59 -2.97 12.79
N THR A 22 -28.37 -2.86 13.30
CA THR A 22 -27.45 -3.99 13.49
C THR A 22 -27.48 -4.57 14.91
N GLN A 23 -28.11 -3.87 15.86
CA GLN A 23 -28.10 -4.18 17.30
C GLN A 23 -26.70 -4.14 17.94
N GLU A 24 -25.73 -3.56 17.24
CA GLU A 24 -24.36 -3.41 17.72
C GLU A 24 -24.22 -2.20 18.64
N ASN A 25 -23.27 -2.28 19.57
CA ASN A 25 -22.93 -1.13 20.41
C ASN A 25 -21.93 -0.19 19.71
N THR A 26 -21.74 1.02 20.26
CA THR A 26 -20.83 2.04 19.69
C THR A 26 -19.42 1.51 19.47
N LEU A 27 -18.91 0.68 20.39
CA LEU A 27 -17.55 0.18 20.33
C LEU A 27 -17.39 -0.81 19.16
N GLU A 28 -18.33 -1.74 19.01
CA GLU A 28 -18.34 -2.73 17.92
C GLU A 28 -18.39 -2.05 16.55
N THR A 29 -19.30 -1.08 16.38
CA THR A 29 -19.41 -0.33 15.13
C THR A 29 -18.11 0.42 14.80
N ILE A 30 -17.48 1.06 15.79
CA ILE A 30 -16.21 1.77 15.58
C ILE A 30 -15.09 0.79 15.24
N GLN A 31 -15.00 -0.35 15.92
CA GLN A 31 -13.98 -1.37 15.65
C GLN A 31 -14.10 -1.93 14.23
N GLN A 32 -15.32 -2.23 13.78
CA GLN A 32 -15.56 -2.69 12.42
C GLN A 32 -15.21 -1.62 11.39
N ALA A 33 -15.56 -0.36 11.65
CA ALA A 33 -15.21 0.75 10.75
C ALA A 33 -13.70 0.94 10.63
N ILE A 34 -12.95 0.77 11.73
CA ILE A 34 -11.48 0.80 11.74
C ILE A 34 -10.93 -0.34 10.89
N GLU A 35 -11.41 -1.57 11.10
CA GLU A 35 -10.93 -2.75 10.37
C GLU A 35 -11.19 -2.59 8.87
N LEU A 36 -12.39 -2.16 8.48
CA LEU A 36 -12.75 -1.91 7.10
C LEU A 36 -11.88 -0.82 6.47
N ARG A 37 -11.62 0.27 7.20
CA ARG A 37 -10.75 1.34 6.71
C ARG A 37 -9.30 0.88 6.57
N TYR A 38 -8.83 0.06 7.50
CA TYR A 38 -7.49 -0.51 7.49
C TYR A 38 -7.29 -1.46 6.30
N GLN A 39 -8.25 -2.35 6.04
CA GLN A 39 -8.25 -3.23 4.87
C GLN A 39 -8.22 -2.44 3.56
N GLN A 40 -9.06 -1.41 3.41
CA GLN A 40 -9.04 -0.53 2.23
C GLN A 40 -7.69 0.17 2.02
N LEU A 41 -7.00 0.54 3.10
CA LEU A 41 -5.65 1.09 3.01
C LEU A 41 -4.65 0.03 2.56
N GLN A 42 -4.72 -1.17 3.15
CA GLN A 42 -3.84 -2.28 2.80
C GLN A 42 -4.02 -2.72 1.34
N GLU A 43 -5.24 -2.81 0.83
CA GLU A 43 -5.51 -3.15 -0.57
C GLU A 43 -4.91 -2.10 -1.52
N LYS A 44 -4.99 -0.82 -1.18
CA LYS A 44 -4.31 0.25 -1.93
C LYS A 44 -2.79 0.12 -1.91
N THR A 45 -2.18 -0.30 -0.80
CA THR A 45 -0.74 -0.56 -0.72
C THR A 45 -0.33 -1.93 -1.27
N HIS A 46 -1.26 -2.87 -1.41
CA HIS A 46 -1.02 -4.22 -1.92
C HIS A 46 -1.25 -4.37 -3.42
N ASP A 47 -1.47 -3.28 -4.17
CA ASP A 47 -1.37 -3.35 -5.63
C ASP A 47 0.04 -3.83 -6.03
N PRO A 48 0.20 -5.10 -6.44
CA PRO A 48 1.51 -5.66 -6.73
C PRO A 48 2.13 -4.96 -7.94
N LEU A 49 1.30 -4.42 -8.83
CA LEU A 49 1.74 -3.66 -10.01
C LEU A 49 2.24 -2.28 -9.61
N ALA A 50 1.58 -1.58 -8.68
CA ALA A 50 2.10 -0.32 -8.14
C ALA A 50 3.42 -0.54 -7.38
N LYS A 51 3.50 -1.58 -6.55
CA LYS A 51 4.75 -1.99 -5.88
C LYS A 51 5.85 -2.34 -6.87
N LEU A 52 5.55 -3.09 -7.93
CA LEU A 52 6.51 -3.44 -8.99
C LEU A 52 6.99 -2.19 -9.74
N LYS A 53 6.09 -1.28 -10.10
CA LYS A 53 6.42 -0.01 -10.77
C LYS A 53 7.28 0.92 -9.91
N GLN A 54 7.10 0.88 -8.60
CA GLN A 54 7.93 1.63 -7.64
C GLN A 54 9.21 0.89 -7.25
N SER A 55 9.33 -0.38 -7.61
CA SER A 55 10.48 -1.20 -7.27
C SER A 55 11.65 -0.88 -8.19
N SER A 56 12.81 -0.63 -7.59
CA SER A 56 14.10 -0.54 -8.30
C SER A 56 14.52 -1.88 -8.94
N PHE A 57 13.73 -2.95 -8.77
CA PHE A 57 14.02 -4.32 -9.18
C PHE A 57 13.79 -4.62 -10.66
N ILE A 58 13.29 -3.66 -11.46
CA ILE A 58 13.20 -3.90 -12.90
C ILE A 58 14.60 -3.74 -13.52
N GLY A 59 15.34 -4.85 -13.55
CA GLY A 59 16.54 -5.05 -14.38
C GLY A 59 16.13 -5.30 -15.84
N SER A 60 15.28 -4.44 -16.39
CA SER A 60 14.98 -4.43 -17.82
C SER A 60 15.92 -3.43 -18.45
N PHE A 61 16.89 -3.92 -19.20
CA PHE A 61 17.79 -3.10 -20.00
C PHE A 61 17.77 -3.66 -21.41
N GLU A 62 17.92 -2.78 -22.38
CA GLU A 62 18.10 -3.20 -23.76
C GLU A 62 19.51 -3.79 -23.86
N ALA A 63 19.59 -5.08 -24.17
CA ALA A 63 20.86 -5.77 -24.28
C ALA A 63 21.52 -5.45 -25.62
N GLU A 64 22.81 -5.12 -25.60
CA GLU A 64 23.61 -4.96 -26.81
C GLU A 64 23.71 -6.30 -27.57
N ALA A 65 23.94 -6.24 -28.89
CA ALA A 65 23.89 -7.43 -29.75
C ALA A 65 24.94 -8.51 -29.37
N ASP A 66 26.00 -8.12 -28.66
CA ASP A 66 27.08 -8.96 -28.15
C ASP A 66 26.90 -9.37 -26.67
N PHE A 67 25.73 -9.09 -26.08
CA PHE A 67 25.47 -9.36 -24.66
C PHE A 67 25.72 -10.82 -24.27
N ALA A 68 25.45 -11.78 -25.16
CA ALA A 68 25.70 -13.19 -24.89
C ALA A 68 27.19 -13.50 -24.66
N GLU A 69 28.08 -12.80 -25.36
CA GLU A 69 29.53 -13.00 -25.29
C GLU A 69 30.16 -12.16 -24.17
N ASN A 70 29.60 -10.99 -23.86
CA ASN A 70 30.16 -10.01 -22.93
C ASN A 70 29.30 -9.77 -21.67
N SER A 71 28.38 -10.69 -21.36
CA SER A 71 27.37 -10.53 -20.31
C SER A 71 27.92 -10.10 -18.95
N GLU A 72 29.04 -10.67 -18.49
CA GLU A 72 29.65 -10.33 -17.20
C GLU A 72 30.10 -8.87 -17.14
N ASN A 73 30.78 -8.38 -18.17
CA ASN A 73 31.30 -7.01 -18.23
C ASN A 73 30.16 -6.00 -18.34
N ILE A 74 29.16 -6.29 -19.17
CA ILE A 74 28.01 -5.42 -19.39
C ILE A 74 27.16 -5.32 -18.12
N LEU A 75 26.88 -6.46 -17.45
CA LEU A 75 26.16 -6.46 -16.18
C LEU A 75 26.92 -5.74 -15.08
N HIS A 76 28.23 -5.93 -14.98
CA HIS A 76 29.06 -5.24 -14.00
C HIS A 76 29.02 -3.72 -14.21
N SER A 77 29.12 -3.25 -15.46
CA SER A 77 29.02 -1.84 -15.81
C SER A 77 27.65 -1.26 -15.40
N LEU A 78 26.56 -1.91 -15.82
CA LEU A 78 25.19 -1.47 -15.50
C LEU A 78 24.91 -1.42 -13.99
N LEU A 79 25.41 -2.40 -13.25
CA LEU A 79 25.26 -2.45 -11.78
C LEU A 79 26.11 -1.41 -11.08
N SER A 80 27.31 -1.11 -11.60
CA SER A 80 28.17 -0.07 -11.05
C SER A 80 27.56 1.32 -11.25
N GLU A 81 27.12 1.66 -12.46
CA GLU A 81 26.44 2.92 -12.77
C GLU A 81 25.20 3.16 -11.89
N LYS A 82 24.38 2.12 -11.73
CA LYS A 82 23.16 2.20 -10.90
C LYS A 82 23.44 2.40 -9.40
N ASN A 83 24.60 1.96 -8.91
CA ASN A 83 24.98 2.06 -7.50
C ASN A 83 25.91 3.26 -7.19
N ASP A 84 26.43 3.95 -8.20
CA ASP A 84 27.39 5.06 -8.04
C ASP A 84 26.71 6.37 -7.58
N HIS A 85 25.37 6.43 -7.57
CA HIS A 85 24.59 7.56 -7.08
C HIS A 85 24.17 7.43 -5.60
N ARG A 86 24.93 6.68 -4.78
CA ARG A 86 24.58 6.37 -3.40
C ARG A 86 25.49 7.04 -2.37
#